data_AF-A0A552JEC8-F1
#
_entry.id   AF-A0A552JEC8-F1
#
_cell.length_a   1.000
_cell.length_b   1.000
_cell.length_c   1.000
_cell.angle_alpha   90.00
_cell.angle_beta   90.00
_cell.angle_gamma   90.00
#
_symmetry.space_group_name_H-M   'P 1'
#
loop_
_entity.id
_entity.type
_entity.pdbx_description
1 polymer ?
#
loop_
_entity_poly.entity_id
_entity_poly.type
_entity_poly.pdbx_seq_one_letter_code
_entity_poly.pdbx_strand_id
1 'polypeptide(L)'
;MLDQMMKMLEGQQINSYRLNKFIGAGGFGGVFHASEIVRNTSVQEVAIKVIPESSDDKLIELQNARKLEHSNLIKAYSVGEFRFLNTEMLYLVMELAQGSLENHIAKGGLSSGEIKNITTQVAQGLNYLHGQNKVHRDLKPGNILKVNQQYKLADFGLIRTLNNKSHTQTVHNSGTIIYMPPEAFKGDISSAWDLWSLGIMLIEMTTNQLPYKFNNDIHQLMAKVMNCELQIPSLPKEFKPIIEGCLQKDRKQRWTAQQVLNALQPVQQAQAAVRMPVSPIPPIASPTPFTEKLANGIRLEMVSLPAGKFLMGSSESNYEKPQHQVKINSFAIGKYPVTQAQYEAVMGINPSEFKNNPQNPVEQVSWNDAQAFCKKLSQITGKTYRLPTEAEWEYACRAGTTTRYYFGDDANQLENYAWYSENSNGTTHPVGQKKPNGWGLYDMSGNVWEWCEDDWHDSYAGAPDDGTAWLQNDNDYPILRGGSWCNLPNNCRSAFRNYIFRRDSRYTGCGFRVACVSPGL
;
A
#
# COMPACT_ATOMS: atom_id res chain seq x y z
N MET A 1 36.40 1.06 21.75
CA MET A 1 35.79 0.85 23.08
C MET A 1 34.57 -0.07 23.01
N LEU A 2 33.54 0.24 22.20
CA LEU A 2 32.35 -0.62 22.05
C LEU A 2 32.67 -2.05 21.60
N ASP A 3 33.49 -2.22 20.57
CA ASP A 3 33.88 -3.55 20.06
C ASP A 3 34.61 -4.42 21.09
N GLN A 4 35.49 -3.81 21.91
CA GLN A 4 36.18 -4.51 23.00
C GLN A 4 35.21 -4.94 24.10
N MET A 5 34.28 -4.07 24.48
CA MET A 5 33.25 -4.40 25.47
C MET A 5 32.35 -5.54 24.98
N MET A 6 31.95 -5.53 23.70
CA MET A 6 31.13 -6.60 23.13
C MET A 6 31.88 -7.94 23.11
N LYS A 7 33.18 -7.94 22.78
CA LYS A 7 34.00 -9.17 22.85
C LYS A 7 34.06 -9.78 24.25
N MET A 8 33.94 -9.00 25.31
CA MET A 8 33.91 -9.53 26.69
C MET A 8 32.62 -10.28 27.02
N LEU A 9 31.55 -10.08 26.26
CA LEU A 9 30.29 -10.82 26.40
C LEU A 9 30.35 -12.21 25.76
N GLU A 10 31.34 -12.48 24.91
CA GLU A 10 31.51 -13.81 24.31
C GLU A 10 31.77 -14.87 25.40
N GLY A 11 31.04 -15.97 25.32
CA GLY A 11 31.02 -17.06 26.30
C GLY A 11 30.06 -16.85 27.48
N GLN A 12 29.54 -15.63 27.69
CA GLN A 12 28.64 -15.32 28.81
C GLN A 12 27.23 -15.88 28.57
N GLN A 13 26.51 -16.16 29.66
CA GLN A 13 25.10 -16.50 29.62
C GLN A 13 24.25 -15.30 30.05
N ILE A 14 23.28 -14.93 29.22
CA ILE A 14 22.27 -13.90 29.49
C ILE A 14 20.90 -14.57 29.55
N ASN A 15 20.27 -14.58 30.73
CA ASN A 15 19.00 -15.29 30.94
C ASN A 15 19.09 -16.76 30.44
N SER A 16 18.22 -17.16 29.51
CA SER A 16 18.21 -18.48 28.88
C SER A 16 19.18 -18.64 27.71
N TYR A 17 19.99 -17.64 27.35
CA TYR A 17 20.83 -17.68 26.15
C TYR A 17 22.32 -17.64 26.47
N ARG A 18 23.10 -18.51 25.83
CA ARG A 18 24.56 -18.48 25.87
C ARG A 18 25.11 -17.77 24.62
N LEU A 19 25.86 -16.69 24.81
CA LEU A 19 26.49 -15.94 23.73
C LEU A 19 27.75 -16.66 23.26
N ASN A 20 27.64 -17.51 22.25
CA ASN A 20 28.71 -18.44 21.87
C ASN A 20 29.87 -17.75 21.14
N LYS A 21 29.57 -16.90 20.16
CA LYS A 21 30.57 -16.26 19.30
C LYS A 21 30.14 -14.85 18.92
N PHE A 22 31.04 -13.89 19.05
CA PHE A 22 30.82 -12.55 18.55
C PHE A 22 30.94 -12.52 17.01
N ILE A 23 29.92 -11.99 16.33
CA ILE A 23 29.87 -11.91 14.86
C ILE A 23 30.41 -10.56 14.38
N GLY A 24 30.05 -9.48 15.07
CA GLY A 24 30.49 -8.13 14.73
C GLY A 24 29.72 -7.05 15.47
N ALA A 25 30.21 -5.81 15.42
CA ALA A 25 29.57 -4.63 15.98
C ALA A 25 29.25 -3.59 14.90
N GLY A 26 28.12 -2.92 15.06
CA GLY A 26 27.71 -1.74 14.29
C GLY A 26 27.49 -0.53 15.21
N GLY A 27 27.00 0.58 14.63
CA GLY A 27 26.73 1.82 15.38
C GLY A 27 25.69 1.68 16.51
N PHE A 28 24.95 0.58 16.54
CA PHE A 28 23.83 0.33 17.46
C PHE A 28 24.05 -0.87 18.40
N GLY A 29 25.27 -1.42 18.47
CA GLY A 29 25.59 -2.54 19.37
C GLY A 29 26.31 -3.71 18.69
N GLY A 30 26.35 -4.85 19.39
CA GLY A 30 27.06 -6.07 18.97
C GLY A 30 26.12 -7.23 18.66
N VAL A 31 26.45 -8.04 17.66
CA VAL A 31 25.67 -9.24 17.28
C VAL A 31 26.46 -10.50 17.61
N PHE A 32 25.78 -11.48 18.18
CA PHE A 32 26.34 -12.76 18.62
C PHE A 32 25.58 -13.92 18.00
N HIS A 33 26.31 -14.98 17.66
CA HIS A 33 25.75 -16.31 17.55
C HIS A 33 25.52 -16.85 18.97
N ALA A 34 24.33 -17.35 19.25
CA ALA A 34 23.95 -17.79 20.59
C ALA A 34 23.09 -19.04 20.57
N SER A 35 23.14 -19.81 21.66
CA SER A 35 22.25 -20.95 21.89
C SER A 35 21.22 -20.59 22.95
N GLU A 36 19.96 -20.91 22.72
CA GLU A 36 18.97 -21.01 23.80
C GLU A 36 19.20 -22.29 24.59
N ILE A 37 19.37 -22.15 25.90
CA ILE A 37 19.70 -23.21 26.84
C ILE A 37 18.50 -23.50 27.73
N VAL A 38 18.00 -24.74 27.66
CA VAL A 38 16.95 -25.27 28.55
C VAL A 38 17.50 -26.50 29.27
N ARG A 39 17.50 -26.48 30.61
CA ARG A 39 18.06 -27.58 31.44
C ARG A 39 19.48 -27.99 30.99
N ASN A 40 20.35 -27.01 30.76
CA ASN A 40 21.73 -27.18 30.29
C ASN A 40 21.88 -27.83 28.90
N THR A 41 20.81 -27.89 28.11
CA THR A 41 20.84 -28.42 26.73
C THR A 41 20.54 -27.29 25.75
N SER A 42 21.31 -27.20 24.65
CA SER A 42 20.98 -26.28 23.54
C SER A 42 19.74 -26.80 22.81
N VAL A 43 18.71 -25.95 22.72
CA VAL A 43 17.45 -26.28 22.04
C VAL A 43 17.25 -25.51 20.73
N GLN A 44 17.90 -24.36 20.59
CA GLN A 44 17.80 -23.52 19.39
C GLN A 44 19.05 -22.64 19.23
N GLU A 45 19.60 -22.58 18.02
CA GLU A 45 20.63 -21.59 17.67
C GLU A 45 19.97 -20.32 17.11
N VAL A 46 20.42 -19.16 17.59
CA VAL A 46 19.84 -17.85 17.32
C VAL A 46 20.93 -16.80 17.10
N ALA A 47 20.54 -15.66 16.50
CA ALA A 47 21.34 -14.44 16.53
C ALA A 47 20.82 -13.52 17.63
N ILE A 48 21.72 -12.95 18.45
CA ILE A 48 21.35 -11.98 19.48
C ILE A 48 22.06 -10.67 19.21
N LYS A 49 21.29 -9.60 19.02
CA LYS A 49 21.82 -8.23 18.97
C LYS A 49 21.73 -7.60 20.36
N VAL A 50 22.88 -7.31 20.95
CA VAL A 50 23.05 -6.61 22.22
C VAL A 50 23.19 -5.11 21.95
N ILE A 51 22.38 -4.31 22.63
CA ILE A 51 22.30 -2.85 22.48
C ILE A 51 22.75 -2.25 23.82
N PRO A 52 23.86 -1.48 23.84
CA PRO A 52 24.47 -0.94 25.06
C PRO A 52 23.72 0.31 25.58
N GLU A 53 22.41 0.34 25.41
CA GLU A 53 21.52 1.43 25.80
C GLU A 53 20.19 0.79 26.22
N SER A 54 19.71 1.15 27.42
CA SER A 54 18.39 0.79 27.91
C SER A 54 17.59 2.06 28.12
N SER A 55 16.61 2.29 27.25
CA SER A 55 15.64 3.39 27.34
C SER A 55 14.27 2.87 26.91
N ASP A 56 13.19 3.44 27.46
CA ASP A 56 11.83 3.03 27.15
C ASP A 56 11.54 3.16 25.64
N ASP A 57 12.01 4.24 25.02
CA ASP A 57 11.89 4.47 23.58
C ASP A 57 12.55 3.34 22.77
N LYS A 58 13.76 2.93 23.18
CA LYS A 58 14.48 1.84 22.51
C LYS A 58 13.79 0.50 22.73
N LEU A 59 13.25 0.24 23.92
CA LEU A 59 12.49 -0.97 24.21
C LEU A 59 11.21 -1.05 23.34
N ILE A 60 10.47 0.05 23.21
CA ILE A 60 9.28 0.16 22.35
C ILE A 60 9.65 -0.09 20.88
N GLU A 61 10.78 0.46 20.42
CA GLU A 61 11.30 0.23 19.07
C GLU A 61 11.52 -1.27 18.79
N LEU A 62 12.19 -1.98 19.72
CA LEU A 62 12.46 -3.42 19.60
C LEU A 62 11.18 -4.26 19.69
N GLN A 63 10.25 -3.89 20.56
CA GLN A 63 8.94 -4.56 20.65
C GLN A 63 8.13 -4.40 19.36
N ASN A 64 8.21 -3.23 18.71
CA ASN A 64 7.56 -2.98 17.43
C ASN A 64 8.24 -3.70 16.27
N ALA A 65 9.56 -3.93 16.33
CA ALA A 65 10.27 -4.78 15.38
C ALA A 65 9.81 -6.24 15.49
N ARG A 66 9.58 -6.73 16.72
CA ARG A 66 9.07 -8.11 16.96
C ARG A 66 7.70 -8.39 16.34
N LYS A 67 6.87 -7.36 16.18
CA LYS A 67 5.53 -7.50 15.57
C LYS A 67 5.56 -7.64 14.04
N LEU A 68 6.72 -7.46 13.41
CA LEU A 68 6.85 -7.55 11.96
C LEU A 68 6.98 -9.01 11.54
N GLU A 69 6.05 -9.50 10.73
CA GLU A 69 6.05 -10.86 10.20
C GLU A 69 5.94 -10.87 8.68
N HIS A 70 7.03 -11.26 8.01
CA HIS A 70 7.07 -11.42 6.56
C HIS A 70 8.21 -12.37 6.17
N SER A 71 8.06 -13.12 5.06
CA SER A 71 9.05 -14.10 4.59
C SER A 71 10.42 -13.49 4.29
N ASN A 72 10.44 -12.22 3.87
CA ASN A 72 11.66 -11.47 3.50
C ASN A 72 12.10 -10.45 4.56
N LEU A 73 11.67 -10.63 5.81
CA LEU A 73 12.17 -9.89 6.97
C LEU A 73 12.81 -10.87 7.97
N ILE A 74 13.89 -10.44 8.61
CA ILE A 74 14.49 -11.20 9.70
C ILE A 74 13.49 -11.32 10.86
N LYS A 75 13.15 -12.56 11.21
CA LYS A 75 12.24 -12.85 12.32
C LYS A 75 12.90 -12.52 13.65
N ALA A 76 12.25 -11.68 14.44
CA ALA A 76 12.58 -11.43 15.83
C ALA A 76 11.71 -12.31 16.74
N TYR A 77 12.34 -13.04 17.66
CA TYR A 77 11.66 -13.96 18.57
C TYR A 77 11.29 -13.29 19.89
N SER A 78 12.24 -12.60 20.52
CA SER A 78 12.06 -12.02 21.84
C SER A 78 12.96 -10.81 22.05
N VAL A 79 12.59 -10.00 23.02
CA VAL A 79 13.37 -8.86 23.52
C VAL A 79 13.54 -9.08 25.01
N GLY A 80 14.71 -8.75 25.54
CA GLY A 80 14.93 -8.74 26.96
C GLY A 80 15.98 -7.73 27.37
N GLU A 81 16.26 -7.70 28.65
CA GLU A 81 17.26 -6.84 29.28
C GLU A 81 18.21 -7.67 30.13
N PHE A 82 19.41 -7.14 30.34
CA PHE A 82 20.38 -7.67 31.28
C PHE A 82 21.36 -6.57 31.70
N ARG A 83 22.10 -6.82 32.77
CA ARG A 83 23.11 -5.89 33.29
C ARG A 83 24.50 -6.46 33.10
N PHE A 84 25.43 -5.66 32.59
CA PHE A 84 26.84 -6.02 32.43
C PHE A 84 27.73 -4.83 32.78
N LEU A 85 28.74 -5.02 33.64
CA LEU A 85 29.66 -3.96 34.11
C LEU A 85 28.95 -2.67 34.56
N ASN A 86 27.83 -2.81 35.29
CA ASN A 86 26.96 -1.70 35.74
C ASN A 86 26.21 -0.93 34.64
N THR A 87 26.20 -1.43 33.40
CA THR A 87 25.38 -0.89 32.32
C THR A 87 24.19 -1.81 32.06
N GLU A 88 23.00 -1.22 32.01
CA GLU A 88 21.79 -1.92 31.56
C GLU A 88 21.76 -1.94 30.04
N MET A 89 21.54 -3.13 29.48
CA MET A 89 21.58 -3.38 28.06
C MET A 89 20.31 -4.10 27.63
N LEU A 90 19.80 -3.74 26.46
CA LEU A 90 18.73 -4.45 25.80
C LEU A 90 19.31 -5.50 24.85
N TYR A 91 18.58 -6.57 24.61
CA TYR A 91 18.92 -7.52 23.56
C TYR A 91 17.70 -7.96 22.76
N LEU A 92 17.90 -8.17 21.46
CA LEU A 92 16.91 -8.69 20.52
C LEU A 92 17.37 -10.06 20.02
N VAL A 93 16.54 -11.08 20.26
CA VAL A 93 16.76 -12.44 19.79
C VAL A 93 16.11 -12.60 18.42
N MET A 94 16.86 -13.11 17.45
CA MET A 94 16.48 -13.16 16.04
C MET A 94 16.83 -14.51 15.43
N GLU A 95 16.23 -14.81 14.29
CA GLU A 95 16.65 -15.93 13.47
C GLU A 95 18.11 -15.80 13.03
N LEU A 96 18.83 -16.93 13.06
CA LEU A 96 20.22 -16.99 12.68
C LEU A 96 20.36 -17.11 11.16
N ALA A 97 21.17 -16.24 10.56
CA ALA A 97 21.47 -16.24 9.13
C ALA A 97 22.83 -16.88 8.81
N GLN A 98 22.97 -17.47 7.62
CA GLN A 98 24.25 -18.05 7.17
C GLN A 98 25.28 -16.97 6.74
N GLY A 99 24.83 -15.75 6.47
CA GLY A 99 25.69 -14.62 6.10
C GLY A 99 24.92 -13.47 5.47
N SER A 100 25.61 -12.36 5.21
CA SER A 100 25.06 -11.19 4.50
C SER A 100 25.26 -11.29 2.98
N LEU A 101 24.52 -10.46 2.23
CA LEU A 101 24.70 -10.28 0.81
C LEU A 101 26.06 -9.63 0.50
N GLU A 102 26.56 -8.75 1.37
CA GLU A 102 27.92 -8.21 1.27
C GLU A 102 28.98 -9.32 1.19
N ASN A 103 28.88 -10.32 2.09
CA ASN A 103 29.77 -11.48 2.08
C ASN A 103 29.59 -12.34 0.81
N HIS A 104 28.40 -12.31 0.19
CA HIS A 104 28.13 -13.05 -1.03
C HIS A 104 28.76 -12.35 -2.24
N ILE A 105 28.58 -11.04 -2.38
CA ILE A 105 29.19 -10.22 -3.43
C ILE A 105 30.72 -10.29 -3.36
N ALA A 106 31.29 -10.26 -2.14
CA ALA A 106 32.74 -10.33 -1.95
C ALA A 106 33.37 -11.68 -2.38
N LYS A 107 32.60 -12.76 -2.44
CA LYS A 107 33.08 -14.10 -2.85
C LYS A 107 33.07 -14.32 -4.36
N GLY A 108 32.48 -13.42 -5.13
CA GLY A 108 32.38 -13.49 -6.59
C GLY A 108 31.14 -12.74 -7.11
N GLY A 109 31.17 -12.37 -8.39
CA GLY A 109 30.02 -11.70 -9.03
C GLY A 109 28.77 -12.58 -9.04
N LEU A 110 27.60 -11.96 -8.86
CA LEU A 110 26.30 -12.64 -8.87
C LEU A 110 25.83 -12.86 -10.31
N SER A 111 25.20 -14.00 -10.60
CA SER A 111 24.53 -14.20 -11.89
C SER A 111 23.29 -13.30 -12.03
N SER A 112 22.86 -12.96 -13.25
CA SER A 112 21.63 -12.19 -13.48
C SER A 112 20.41 -12.81 -12.77
N GLY A 113 20.29 -14.14 -12.77
CA GLY A 113 19.19 -14.84 -12.10
C GLY A 113 19.22 -14.65 -10.59
N GLU A 114 20.40 -14.69 -9.98
CA GLU A 114 20.58 -14.44 -8.55
C GLU A 114 20.28 -12.99 -8.19
N ILE A 115 20.78 -12.02 -8.98
CA ILE A 115 20.50 -10.59 -8.78
C ILE A 115 18.99 -10.37 -8.81
N LYS A 116 18.29 -10.87 -9.84
CA LYS A 116 16.82 -10.79 -9.93
C LYS A 116 16.12 -11.38 -8.71
N ASN A 117 16.55 -12.57 -8.27
CA ASN A 117 15.97 -13.22 -7.10
C ASN A 117 16.18 -12.40 -5.83
N ILE A 118 17.40 -11.90 -5.60
CA ILE A 118 17.73 -11.04 -4.46
C ILE A 118 16.89 -9.76 -4.50
N THR A 119 16.86 -9.06 -5.64
CA THR A 119 16.10 -7.81 -5.79
C THR A 119 14.61 -8.04 -5.59
N THR A 120 14.07 -9.15 -6.07
CA THR A 120 12.65 -9.52 -5.88
C THR A 120 12.35 -9.67 -4.38
N GLN A 121 13.17 -10.42 -3.66
CA GLN A 121 12.97 -10.67 -2.23
C GLN A 121 13.15 -9.40 -1.38
N VAL A 122 14.15 -8.57 -1.71
CA VAL A 122 14.35 -7.27 -1.06
C VAL A 122 13.15 -6.35 -1.31
N ALA A 123 12.68 -6.25 -2.56
CA ALA A 123 11.53 -5.42 -2.90
C ALA A 123 10.23 -5.93 -2.25
N GLN A 124 10.02 -7.24 -2.11
CA GLN A 124 8.90 -7.81 -1.35
C GLN A 124 8.94 -7.37 0.12
N GLY A 125 10.09 -7.47 0.77
CA GLY A 125 10.27 -7.02 2.15
C GLY A 125 10.04 -5.52 2.33
N LEU A 126 10.55 -4.69 1.41
CA LEU A 126 10.34 -3.25 1.44
C LEU A 126 8.88 -2.88 1.21
N ASN A 127 8.19 -3.54 0.27
CA ASN A 127 6.78 -3.30 -0.02
C ASN A 127 5.91 -3.56 1.22
N TYR A 128 6.19 -4.65 1.95
CA TYR A 128 5.54 -4.95 3.22
C TYR A 128 5.81 -3.86 4.27
N LEU A 129 7.07 -3.43 4.46
CA LEU A 129 7.40 -2.38 5.44
C LEU A 129 6.71 -1.05 5.10
N HIS A 130 6.75 -0.64 3.83
CA HIS A 130 6.14 0.61 3.35
C HIS A 130 4.62 0.59 3.52
N GLY A 131 3.97 -0.57 3.30
CA GLY A 131 2.55 -0.76 3.58
C GLY A 131 2.17 -0.59 5.06
N GLN A 132 3.13 -0.69 5.97
CA GLN A 132 2.96 -0.41 7.40
C GLN A 132 3.45 0.99 7.81
N ASN A 133 3.68 1.89 6.86
CA ASN A 133 4.23 3.23 7.09
C ASN A 133 5.60 3.23 7.80
N LYS A 134 6.39 2.18 7.57
CA LYS A 134 7.74 1.99 8.12
C LYS A 134 8.77 2.09 7.00
N VAL A 135 9.85 2.84 7.23
CA VAL A 135 10.96 3.00 6.28
C VAL A 135 12.22 2.40 6.89
N HIS A 136 13.00 1.63 6.14
CA HIS A 136 14.18 0.92 6.64
C HIS A 136 15.38 1.85 6.89
N ARG A 137 15.67 2.77 5.95
CA ARG A 137 16.66 3.87 6.03
C ARG A 137 18.15 3.51 6.06
N ASP A 138 18.50 2.24 6.20
CA ASP A 138 19.89 1.74 6.17
C ASP A 138 19.97 0.50 5.29
N LEU A 139 19.30 0.53 4.15
CA LEU A 139 19.33 -0.56 3.20
C LEU A 139 20.71 -0.59 2.52
N LYS A 140 21.42 -1.71 2.69
CA LYS A 140 22.76 -1.98 2.13
C LYS A 140 23.01 -3.49 2.11
N PRO A 141 23.99 -4.01 1.34
CA PRO A 141 24.24 -5.44 1.26
C PRO A 141 24.54 -6.10 2.62
N GLY A 142 25.18 -5.38 3.55
CA GLY A 142 25.44 -5.87 4.91
C GLY A 142 24.17 -6.16 5.71
N ASN A 143 23.04 -5.49 5.38
CA ASN A 143 21.76 -5.63 6.06
C ASN A 143 20.78 -6.55 5.32
N ILE A 144 21.21 -7.19 4.22
CA ILE A 144 20.45 -8.25 3.57
C ILE A 144 21.06 -9.57 4.00
N LEU A 145 20.33 -10.36 4.78
CA LEU A 145 20.81 -11.62 5.31
C LEU A 145 20.22 -12.80 4.55
N LYS A 146 21.04 -13.82 4.34
CA LYS A 146 20.61 -15.09 3.74
C LYS A 146 20.23 -16.07 4.84
N VAL A 147 18.98 -16.53 4.81
CA VAL A 147 18.45 -17.60 5.66
C VAL A 147 17.94 -18.70 4.74
N ASN A 148 18.68 -19.82 4.69
CA ASN A 148 18.44 -20.91 3.75
C ASN A 148 18.49 -20.40 2.29
N GLN A 149 17.38 -20.49 1.56
CA GLN A 149 17.24 -20.01 0.18
C GLN A 149 16.62 -18.61 0.09
N GLN A 150 16.35 -17.96 1.22
CA GLN A 150 15.69 -16.66 1.29
C GLN A 150 16.68 -15.56 1.64
N TYR A 151 16.51 -14.40 1.01
CA TYR A 151 17.14 -13.14 1.38
C TYR A 151 16.14 -12.30 2.17
N LYS A 152 16.59 -11.78 3.29
CA LYS A 152 15.75 -11.13 4.29
C LYS A 152 16.36 -9.81 4.73
N LEU A 153 15.53 -8.78 4.88
CA LEU A 153 15.93 -7.49 5.43
C LEU A 153 16.19 -7.63 6.93
N ALA A 154 17.32 -7.09 7.38
CA ALA A 154 17.76 -7.11 8.76
C ALA A 154 18.08 -5.71 9.27
N ASP A 155 18.38 -5.61 10.56
CA ASP A 155 18.82 -4.37 11.21
C ASP A 155 17.77 -3.24 11.23
N PHE A 156 16.63 -3.53 11.86
CA PHE A 156 15.49 -2.62 12.03
C PHE A 156 15.72 -1.43 12.98
N GLY A 157 16.94 -1.25 13.52
CA GLY A 157 17.27 -0.24 14.54
C GLY A 157 17.22 1.23 14.06
N LEU A 158 16.73 1.44 12.83
CA LEU A 158 16.48 2.73 12.21
C LEU A 158 15.07 2.84 11.61
N ILE A 159 14.23 1.81 11.77
CA ILE A 159 12.85 1.84 11.31
C ILE A 159 12.11 2.93 12.07
N ARG A 160 11.66 3.95 11.35
CA ARG A 160 10.80 5.00 11.90
C ARG A 160 9.46 5.02 11.21
N THR A 161 8.44 5.27 12.01
CA THR A 161 7.12 5.65 11.53
C THR A 161 7.22 7.02 10.90
N LEU A 162 6.64 7.19 9.71
CA LEU A 162 6.66 8.45 8.94
C LEU A 162 6.18 9.68 9.73
N ASN A 163 5.44 9.50 10.83
CA ASN A 163 4.85 10.58 11.64
C ASN A 163 5.69 11.02 12.86
N ASN A 164 6.80 10.36 13.17
CA ASN A 164 7.63 10.73 14.33
C ASN A 164 8.67 11.78 13.96
N LYS A 165 8.45 13.02 14.39
CA LYS A 165 9.33 14.20 14.23
C LYS A 165 10.56 14.19 15.15
N SER A 166 11.06 13.04 15.60
CA SER A 166 12.28 13.02 16.40
C SER A 166 13.51 13.16 15.49
N HIS A 167 14.24 14.26 15.62
CA HIS A 167 15.51 14.49 14.94
C HIS A 167 16.65 13.86 15.75
N THR A 168 17.05 12.64 15.40
CA THR A 168 18.39 12.15 15.78
C THR A 168 19.10 11.67 14.52
N GLN A 169 20.05 12.50 14.08
CA GLN A 169 20.99 12.20 13.01
C GLN A 169 22.09 11.32 13.59
N THR A 170 22.12 10.05 13.20
CA THR A 170 23.27 9.20 13.45
C THR A 170 23.85 8.79 12.10
N VAL A 171 24.52 9.72 11.42
CA VAL A 171 25.31 9.43 10.21
C VAL A 171 26.74 9.11 10.65
N HIS A 172 26.90 8.01 11.38
CA HIS A 172 28.21 7.49 11.75
C HIS A 172 28.49 6.22 10.95
N ASN A 173 28.88 6.39 9.68
CA ASN A 173 29.83 5.54 8.94
C ASN A 173 29.83 5.91 7.46
N SER A 174 31.03 6.16 6.90
CA SER A 174 31.27 6.50 5.49
C SER A 174 30.66 5.48 4.52
N GLY A 175 30.68 4.19 4.90
CA GLY A 175 30.12 3.09 4.11
C GLY A 175 28.60 3.08 4.01
N THR A 176 27.87 3.69 4.96
CA THR A 176 26.40 3.83 4.83
C THR A 176 26.04 5.01 3.93
N ILE A 177 26.83 6.09 3.94
CA ILE A 177 26.54 7.32 3.18
C ILE A 177 26.38 7.03 1.68
N ILE A 178 27.15 6.08 1.15
CA ILE A 178 27.14 5.78 -0.29
C ILE A 178 25.79 5.25 -0.80
N TYR A 179 24.99 4.62 0.08
CA TYR A 179 23.65 4.12 -0.23
C TYR A 179 22.56 5.14 0.12
N MET A 180 22.88 6.27 0.75
CA MET A 180 21.89 7.27 1.16
C MET A 180 21.38 8.10 -0.03
N PRO A 181 20.09 8.48 -0.04
CA PRO A 181 19.54 9.42 -1.01
C PRO A 181 19.99 10.88 -0.73
N PRO A 182 19.94 11.78 -1.73
CA PRO A 182 20.34 13.18 -1.57
C PRO A 182 19.49 13.92 -0.52
N GLU A 183 18.20 13.58 -0.38
CA GLU A 183 17.32 14.19 0.61
C GLU A 183 17.61 13.75 2.06
N ALA A 184 18.47 12.75 2.27
CA ALA A 184 18.80 12.26 3.61
C ALA A 184 19.36 13.35 4.53
N PHE A 185 20.08 14.31 3.94
CA PHE A 185 20.69 15.43 4.62
C PHE A 185 19.72 16.59 4.90
N LYS A 186 18.51 16.54 4.35
CA LYS A 186 17.46 17.56 4.53
C LYS A 186 16.46 17.21 5.63
N GLY A 187 16.55 16.00 6.21
CA GLY A 187 15.68 15.55 7.30
C GLY A 187 14.32 15.00 6.87
N ASP A 188 14.06 14.92 5.57
CA ASP A 188 12.80 14.40 5.03
C ASP A 188 12.80 12.87 5.00
N ILE A 189 11.78 12.25 5.59
CA ILE A 189 11.64 10.79 5.63
C ILE A 189 10.50 10.34 4.70
N SER A 190 10.78 9.39 3.80
CA SER A 190 9.78 8.77 2.92
C SER A 190 10.23 7.37 2.50
N SER A 191 9.30 6.54 2.03
CA SER A 191 9.60 5.21 1.47
C SER A 191 10.59 5.26 0.31
N ALA A 192 10.60 6.36 -0.47
CA ALA A 192 11.54 6.60 -1.57
C ALA A 192 13.02 6.52 -1.13
N TRP A 193 13.31 6.68 0.16
CA TRP A 193 14.65 6.53 0.71
C TRP A 193 15.21 5.13 0.44
N ASP A 194 14.42 4.10 0.74
CA ASP A 194 14.85 2.71 0.60
C ASP A 194 15.05 2.32 -0.87
N LEU A 195 14.27 2.94 -1.78
CA LEU A 195 14.37 2.65 -3.21
C LEU A 195 15.59 3.29 -3.86
N TRP A 196 16.08 4.42 -3.34
CA TRP A 196 17.38 4.93 -3.74
C TRP A 196 18.49 3.96 -3.35
N SER A 197 18.49 3.53 -2.09
CA SER A 197 19.47 2.57 -1.57
C SER A 197 19.44 1.26 -2.36
N LEU A 198 18.26 0.78 -2.75
CA LEU A 198 18.09 -0.39 -3.62
C LEU A 198 18.71 -0.18 -5.01
N GLY A 199 18.57 1.02 -5.58
CA GLY A 199 19.18 1.38 -6.86
C GLY A 199 20.72 1.34 -6.80
N ILE A 200 21.31 1.87 -5.72
CA ILE A 200 22.77 1.80 -5.51
C ILE A 200 23.23 0.35 -5.34
N MET A 201 22.51 -0.46 -4.55
CA MET A 201 22.80 -1.89 -4.39
C MET A 201 22.70 -2.65 -5.71
N LEU A 202 21.73 -2.33 -6.56
CA LEU A 202 21.60 -2.94 -7.89
C LEU A 202 22.80 -2.62 -8.78
N ILE A 203 23.32 -1.38 -8.75
CA ILE A 203 24.55 -1.02 -9.47
C ILE A 203 25.72 -1.88 -8.98
N GLU A 204 25.88 -1.99 -7.66
CA GLU A 204 26.95 -2.78 -7.07
C GLU A 204 26.84 -4.27 -7.43
N MET A 205 25.66 -4.87 -7.27
CA MET A 205 25.43 -6.28 -7.61
C MET A 205 25.68 -6.57 -9.11
N THR A 206 25.36 -5.63 -10.00
CA THR A 206 25.45 -5.83 -11.45
C THR A 206 26.82 -5.48 -12.04
N THR A 207 27.60 -4.64 -11.37
CA THR A 207 28.89 -4.13 -11.90
C THR A 207 30.09 -4.43 -11.01
N ASN A 208 29.85 -4.89 -9.78
CA ASN A 208 30.84 -5.00 -8.71
C ASN A 208 31.59 -3.67 -8.43
N GLN A 209 30.94 -2.53 -8.74
CA GLN A 209 31.44 -1.18 -8.56
C GLN A 209 30.36 -0.31 -7.92
N LEU A 210 30.77 0.66 -7.11
CA LEU A 210 29.87 1.67 -6.54
C LEU A 210 29.84 2.91 -7.46
N PRO A 211 28.70 3.60 -7.58
CA PRO A 211 28.53 4.74 -8.50
C PRO A 211 29.21 6.03 -8.02
N TYR A 212 30.06 5.97 -7.00
CA TYR A 212 30.82 7.09 -6.49
C TYR A 212 32.29 6.71 -6.37
N LYS A 213 33.18 7.50 -6.98
CA LYS A 213 34.62 7.39 -6.68
C LYS A 213 34.91 7.98 -5.31
N PHE A 214 35.39 7.12 -4.41
CA PHE A 214 35.73 7.45 -3.04
C PHE A 214 37.25 7.55 -2.89
N ASN A 215 37.75 8.76 -2.61
CA ASN A 215 39.17 9.01 -2.34
C ASN A 215 39.45 9.08 -0.83
N ASN A 216 38.69 8.34 -0.01
CA ASN A 216 38.73 8.39 1.46
C ASN A 216 38.36 9.75 2.09
N ASP A 217 37.73 10.66 1.35
CA ASP A 217 37.20 11.93 1.86
C ASP A 217 35.67 11.87 2.00
N ILE A 218 35.19 11.88 3.24
CA ILE A 218 33.78 11.79 3.60
C ILE A 218 33.02 13.05 3.19
N HIS A 219 33.61 14.24 3.32
CA HIS A 219 32.96 15.50 2.96
C HIS A 219 32.78 15.59 1.45
N GLN A 220 33.79 15.16 0.69
CA GLN A 220 33.67 15.06 -0.77
C GLN A 220 32.57 14.05 -1.18
N LEU A 221 32.50 12.89 -0.51
CA LEU A 221 31.46 11.90 -0.79
C LEU A 221 30.06 12.46 -0.47
N MET A 222 29.89 13.11 0.68
CA MET A 222 28.64 13.75 1.05
C MET A 222 28.21 14.80 0.01
N ALA A 223 29.13 15.64 -0.47
CA ALA A 223 28.85 16.63 -1.51
C ALA A 223 28.35 15.97 -2.81
N LYS A 224 29.03 14.91 -3.27
CA LYS A 224 28.62 14.14 -4.46
C LYS A 224 27.23 13.52 -4.30
N VAL A 225 26.93 12.94 -3.14
CA VAL A 225 25.61 12.35 -2.84
C VAL A 225 24.53 13.44 -2.83
N MET A 226 24.74 14.55 -2.12
CA MET A 226 23.79 15.68 -2.05
C MET A 226 23.49 16.28 -3.43
N ASN A 227 24.51 16.38 -4.28
CA ASN A 227 24.37 16.94 -5.63
C ASN A 227 23.86 15.94 -6.67
N CYS A 228 23.73 14.65 -6.31
CA CYS A 228 23.35 13.56 -7.21
C CYS A 228 24.38 13.35 -8.35
N GLU A 229 25.67 13.44 -8.04
CA GLU A 229 26.79 13.27 -8.98
C GLU A 229 27.18 11.78 -9.13
N LEU A 230 26.27 11.00 -9.73
CA LEU A 230 26.46 9.57 -9.94
C LEU A 230 27.40 9.30 -11.14
N GLN A 231 28.41 8.46 -10.92
CA GLN A 231 29.27 7.88 -11.96
C GLN A 231 28.82 6.45 -12.24
N ILE A 232 27.75 6.31 -13.03
CA ILE A 232 27.13 5.02 -13.31
C ILE A 232 27.96 4.28 -14.38
N PRO A 233 28.51 3.08 -14.09
CA PRO A 233 29.16 2.24 -15.10
C PRO A 233 28.17 1.80 -16.20
N SER A 234 28.66 1.15 -17.26
CA SER A 234 27.76 0.57 -18.26
C SER A 234 26.87 -0.51 -17.60
N LEU A 235 25.56 -0.26 -17.54
CA LEU A 235 24.61 -1.14 -16.88
C LEU A 235 24.10 -2.23 -17.83
N PRO A 236 23.92 -3.47 -17.35
CA PRO A 236 23.22 -4.49 -18.13
C PRO A 236 21.80 -4.03 -18.48
N LYS A 237 21.41 -4.23 -19.74
CA LYS A 237 20.09 -3.80 -20.27
C LYS A 237 18.91 -4.26 -19.41
N GLU A 238 19.06 -5.44 -18.81
CA GLU A 238 18.06 -6.10 -17.97
C GLU A 238 17.73 -5.32 -16.69
N PHE A 239 18.73 -4.68 -16.06
CA PHE A 239 18.56 -3.99 -14.77
C PHE A 239 18.49 -2.47 -14.91
N LYS A 240 18.91 -1.93 -16.06
CA LYS A 240 18.98 -0.50 -16.33
C LYS A 240 17.66 0.26 -16.00
N PRO A 241 16.47 -0.19 -16.45
CA PRO A 241 15.22 0.53 -16.16
C PRO A 241 14.90 0.59 -14.67
N ILE A 242 15.20 -0.48 -13.93
CA ILE A 242 14.97 -0.57 -12.49
C ILE A 242 15.89 0.40 -11.76
N ILE A 243 17.17 0.40 -12.12
CA ILE A 243 18.18 1.30 -11.54
C ILE A 243 17.80 2.77 -11.81
N GLU A 244 17.42 3.11 -13.04
CA GLU A 244 16.99 4.48 -13.40
C GLU A 244 15.70 4.89 -12.68
N GLY A 245 14.75 3.97 -12.50
CA GLY A 245 13.54 4.21 -11.70
C GLY A 245 13.81 4.45 -10.22
N CYS A 246 14.75 3.68 -9.64
CA CYS A 246 15.20 3.81 -8.26
C CYS A 246 16.04 5.08 -8.01
N LEU A 247 16.76 5.60 -9.00
CA LEU A 247 17.70 6.72 -8.83
C LEU A 247 17.16 8.05 -9.36
N GLN A 248 15.84 8.21 -9.42
CA GLN A 248 15.23 9.51 -9.72
C GLN A 248 15.61 10.54 -8.65
N LYS A 249 16.10 11.71 -9.12
CA LYS A 249 16.52 12.82 -8.26
C LYS A 249 15.35 13.42 -7.50
N ASP A 250 14.20 13.58 -8.16
CA ASP A 250 12.95 13.89 -7.47
C ASP A 250 12.40 12.61 -6.84
N ARG A 251 12.37 12.57 -5.52
CA ARG A 251 11.85 11.43 -4.76
C ARG A 251 10.40 11.09 -5.10
N LYS A 252 9.59 12.05 -5.57
CA LYS A 252 8.19 11.82 -5.99
C LYS A 252 8.08 11.03 -7.30
N GLN A 253 9.14 11.05 -8.12
CA GLN A 253 9.21 10.30 -9.37
C GLN A 253 9.91 8.94 -9.19
N ARG A 254 10.51 8.71 -8.03
CA ARG A 254 11.25 7.49 -7.72
C ARG A 254 10.28 6.32 -7.64
N TRP A 255 10.69 5.19 -8.21
CA TRP A 255 9.87 4.00 -8.20
C TRP A 255 9.53 3.54 -6.78
N THR A 256 8.39 2.89 -6.62
CA THR A 256 8.01 2.15 -5.41
C THR A 256 8.58 0.74 -5.43
N ALA A 257 8.59 0.06 -4.28
CA ALA A 257 8.97 -1.35 -4.20
C ALA A 257 8.09 -2.24 -5.10
N GLN A 258 6.80 -1.93 -5.22
CA GLN A 258 5.88 -2.62 -6.14
C GLN A 258 6.25 -2.43 -7.62
N GLN A 259 6.65 -1.22 -8.03
CA GLN A 259 7.10 -0.97 -9.40
C GLN A 259 8.39 -1.73 -9.74
N VAL A 260 9.31 -1.85 -8.77
CA VAL A 260 10.50 -2.71 -8.90
C VAL A 260 10.10 -4.18 -9.09
N LEU A 261 9.15 -4.69 -8.29
CA LEU A 261 8.66 -6.07 -8.43
C LEU A 261 8.05 -6.33 -9.81
N ASN A 262 7.25 -5.39 -10.31
CA ASN A 262 6.61 -5.51 -11.62
C ASN A 262 7.66 -5.61 -12.74
N ALA A 263 8.77 -4.86 -12.63
CA ALA A 263 9.84 -4.87 -13.62
C ALA A 263 10.72 -6.14 -13.58
N LEU A 264 10.71 -6.90 -12.48
CA LEU A 264 11.52 -8.11 -12.30
C LEU A 264 10.84 -9.40 -12.78
N GLN A 265 9.52 -9.38 -13.01
CA GLN A 265 8.79 -10.56 -13.48
C GLN A 265 9.30 -11.01 -14.86
N PRO A 266 9.56 -12.32 -15.07
CA PRO A 266 9.99 -12.82 -16.36
C PRO A 266 8.93 -12.54 -17.41
N VAL A 267 9.37 -11.97 -18.53
CA VAL A 267 8.53 -11.77 -19.73
C VAL A 267 8.20 -13.15 -20.29
N GLN A 268 7.08 -13.72 -19.87
CA GLN A 268 6.50 -14.91 -20.49
C GLN A 268 6.03 -14.49 -21.89
N GLN A 269 6.86 -14.76 -22.91
CA GLN A 269 6.66 -14.41 -24.33
C GLN A 269 5.64 -13.29 -24.60
N ALA A 270 5.97 -12.07 -24.17
CA ALA A 270 5.40 -10.88 -24.79
C ALA A 270 6.18 -10.65 -26.09
N GLN A 271 5.64 -11.14 -27.21
CA GLN A 271 6.08 -10.64 -28.50
C GLN A 271 5.75 -9.15 -28.59
N ALA A 272 6.80 -8.35 -28.77
CA ALA A 272 6.82 -6.97 -29.23
C ALA A 272 6.01 -5.94 -28.40
N ALA A 273 6.64 -5.40 -27.35
CA ALA A 273 6.37 -4.02 -26.91
C ALA A 273 7.01 -3.02 -27.89
N VAL A 274 6.45 -2.96 -29.10
CA VAL A 274 6.30 -1.70 -29.82
C VAL A 274 5.44 -0.81 -28.91
N ARG A 275 5.65 0.51 -28.91
CA ARG A 275 4.64 1.47 -28.43
C ARG A 275 3.27 0.98 -28.92
N MET A 276 2.43 0.49 -28.01
CA MET A 276 1.09 0.06 -28.39
C MET A 276 0.06 0.59 -27.41
N PRO A 277 -1.10 0.99 -27.94
CA PRO A 277 -2.12 1.71 -27.23
C PRO A 277 -2.91 0.75 -26.34
N VAL A 278 -3.66 1.32 -25.40
CA VAL A 278 -4.82 0.68 -24.80
C VAL A 278 -5.62 -0.01 -25.91
N SER A 279 -5.74 -1.34 -25.85
CA SER A 279 -6.63 -2.15 -26.69
C SER A 279 -6.89 -3.48 -26.00
N PRO A 280 -8.08 -4.05 -26.24
CA PRO A 280 -9.01 -4.30 -25.15
C PRO A 280 -8.83 -5.68 -24.54
N ILE A 281 -9.24 -5.77 -23.27
CA ILE A 281 -9.79 -6.97 -22.65
C ILE A 281 -10.54 -7.77 -23.75
N PRO A 282 -10.37 -9.11 -23.89
CA PRO A 282 -11.22 -9.89 -24.82
C PRO A 282 -12.67 -9.44 -24.59
N PRO A 283 -13.48 -9.13 -25.61
CA PRO A 283 -14.64 -8.25 -25.49
C PRO A 283 -15.61 -8.80 -24.46
N ILE A 284 -15.36 -8.45 -23.20
CA ILE A 284 -16.39 -8.25 -22.23
C ILE A 284 -17.12 -7.07 -22.85
N ALA A 285 -18.29 -7.32 -23.42
CA ALA A 285 -19.05 -6.38 -24.24
C ALA A 285 -18.80 -4.94 -23.74
N SER A 286 -18.22 -4.10 -24.60
CA SER A 286 -17.89 -2.72 -24.24
C SER A 286 -19.12 -2.12 -23.55
N PRO A 287 -18.95 -1.51 -22.35
CA PRO A 287 -20.10 -1.04 -21.62
C PRO A 287 -20.93 -0.11 -22.48
N THR A 288 -22.20 -0.45 -22.68
CA THR A 288 -23.04 0.27 -23.65
C THR A 288 -23.82 1.35 -22.90
N PRO A 289 -23.62 2.64 -23.20
CA PRO A 289 -24.38 3.69 -22.56
C PRO A 289 -25.82 3.74 -23.07
N PHE A 290 -26.77 4.02 -22.19
CA PHE A 290 -28.12 4.43 -22.57
C PHE A 290 -28.58 5.59 -21.68
N THR A 291 -29.69 6.20 -22.03
CA THR A 291 -30.19 7.38 -21.30
C THR A 291 -31.67 7.26 -21.05
N GLU A 292 -32.09 7.39 -19.80
CA GLU A 292 -33.48 7.64 -19.46
C GLU A 292 -33.81 9.12 -19.62
N LYS A 293 -34.99 9.39 -20.17
CA LYS A 293 -35.55 10.73 -20.25
C LYS A 293 -36.48 10.93 -19.07
N LEU A 294 -36.10 11.81 -18.16
CA LEU A 294 -36.92 12.25 -17.05
C LEU A 294 -37.75 13.48 -17.48
N ALA A 295 -38.59 13.98 -16.57
CA ALA A 295 -39.36 15.20 -16.79
C ALA A 295 -38.44 16.40 -17.12
N ASN A 296 -39.00 17.38 -17.83
CA ASN A 296 -38.34 18.66 -18.14
C ASN A 296 -37.01 18.53 -18.91
N GLY A 297 -36.84 17.47 -19.70
CA GLY A 297 -35.64 17.26 -20.51
C GLY A 297 -34.42 16.80 -19.73
N ILE A 298 -34.57 16.51 -18.43
CA ILE A 298 -33.50 15.98 -17.59
C ILE A 298 -33.19 14.54 -18.01
N ARG A 299 -31.91 14.19 -18.00
CA ARG A 299 -31.40 12.90 -18.48
C ARG A 299 -30.71 12.16 -17.35
N LEU A 300 -30.94 10.86 -17.29
CA LEU A 300 -30.19 9.93 -16.43
C LEU A 300 -29.38 9.00 -17.34
N GLU A 301 -28.07 9.23 -17.40
CA GLU A 301 -27.14 8.40 -18.16
C GLU A 301 -26.77 7.13 -17.39
N MET A 302 -26.94 5.99 -18.04
CA MET A 302 -26.68 4.66 -17.52
C MET A 302 -25.60 3.99 -18.37
N VAL A 303 -24.85 3.07 -17.77
CA VAL A 303 -23.83 2.27 -18.45
C VAL A 303 -24.13 0.80 -18.20
N SER A 304 -24.40 0.03 -19.25
CA SER A 304 -24.58 -1.43 -19.15
C SER A 304 -23.25 -2.10 -18.92
N LEU A 305 -23.07 -2.69 -17.75
CA LEU A 305 -21.90 -3.45 -17.36
C LEU A 305 -22.10 -4.95 -17.65
N PRO A 306 -21.07 -5.61 -18.16
CA PRO A 306 -21.13 -7.02 -18.49
C PRO A 306 -21.00 -7.92 -17.26
N ALA A 307 -21.52 -9.14 -17.37
CA ALA A 307 -21.28 -10.20 -16.39
C ALA A 307 -19.78 -10.52 -16.30
N GLY A 308 -19.31 -10.87 -15.10
CA GLY A 308 -17.90 -11.13 -14.88
C GLY A 308 -17.61 -11.73 -13.50
N LYS A 309 -16.32 -11.93 -13.23
CA LYS A 309 -15.82 -12.28 -11.90
C LYS A 309 -14.75 -11.27 -11.50
N PHE A 310 -14.70 -10.92 -10.23
CA PHE A 310 -13.65 -10.06 -9.70
C PHE A 310 -13.27 -10.48 -8.28
N LEU A 311 -12.10 -10.03 -7.84
CA LEU A 311 -11.65 -10.20 -6.47
C LEU A 311 -12.18 -9.03 -5.62
N MET A 312 -13.14 -9.30 -4.75
CA MET A 312 -13.75 -8.32 -3.86
C MET A 312 -12.94 -8.19 -2.56
N GLY A 313 -12.87 -6.98 -2.02
CA GLY A 313 -12.19 -6.68 -0.76
C GLY A 313 -10.70 -6.36 -0.88
N SER A 314 -10.02 -6.25 0.26
CA SER A 314 -8.58 -5.96 0.32
C SER A 314 -7.92 -6.55 1.56
N SER A 315 -6.58 -6.57 1.56
CA SER A 315 -5.80 -6.92 2.74
C SER A 315 -5.58 -5.76 3.73
N GLU A 316 -5.97 -4.53 3.38
CA GLU A 316 -5.68 -3.30 4.17
C GLU A 316 -6.51 -3.19 5.45
N SER A 317 -7.68 -3.83 5.52
CA SER A 317 -8.59 -3.76 6.66
C SER A 317 -9.21 -5.12 6.96
N ASN A 318 -9.48 -5.41 8.23
CA ASN A 318 -10.17 -6.64 8.62
C ASN A 318 -11.65 -6.65 8.15
N TYR A 319 -12.27 -5.48 8.01
CA TYR A 319 -13.61 -5.32 7.44
C TYR A 319 -13.70 -5.69 5.96
N GLU A 320 -12.54 -5.71 5.28
CA GLU A 320 -12.41 -5.95 3.84
C GLU A 320 -11.86 -7.36 3.55
N LYS A 321 -11.69 -8.19 4.59
CA LYS A 321 -11.20 -9.56 4.50
C LYS A 321 -12.33 -10.57 4.74
N PRO A 322 -12.17 -11.82 4.27
CA PRO A 322 -11.16 -12.24 3.31
C PRO A 322 -11.43 -11.63 1.93
N GLN A 323 -10.36 -11.43 1.15
CA GLN A 323 -10.55 -11.24 -0.28
C GLN A 323 -11.13 -12.52 -0.87
N HIS A 324 -12.18 -12.41 -1.67
CA HIS A 324 -12.88 -13.55 -2.24
C HIS A 324 -13.33 -13.24 -3.66
N GLN A 325 -13.47 -14.28 -4.49
CA GLN A 325 -14.04 -14.09 -5.83
C GLN A 325 -15.56 -13.93 -5.73
N VAL A 326 -16.08 -12.95 -6.45
CA VAL A 326 -17.53 -12.76 -6.63
C VAL A 326 -17.85 -12.79 -8.12
N LYS A 327 -18.92 -13.50 -8.47
CA LYS A 327 -19.52 -13.52 -9.80
C LYS A 327 -20.63 -12.48 -9.88
N ILE A 328 -20.55 -11.58 -10.84
CA ILE A 328 -21.53 -10.53 -11.10
C ILE A 328 -22.26 -10.86 -12.41
N ASN A 329 -23.60 -10.78 -12.39
CA ASN A 329 -24.41 -10.85 -13.61
C ASN A 329 -24.37 -9.50 -14.35
N SER A 330 -24.76 -9.47 -15.62
CA SER A 330 -24.85 -8.21 -16.35
C SER A 330 -25.96 -7.32 -15.78
N PHE A 331 -25.66 -6.05 -15.58
CA PHE A 331 -26.58 -5.05 -15.04
C PHE A 331 -26.19 -3.68 -15.59
N ALA A 332 -27.06 -2.69 -15.47
CA ALA A 332 -26.70 -1.31 -15.79
C ALA A 332 -26.55 -0.49 -14.51
N ILE A 333 -25.64 0.48 -14.51
CA ILE A 333 -25.41 1.38 -13.37
C ILE A 333 -25.34 2.84 -13.82
N GLY A 334 -25.77 3.75 -12.97
CA GLY A 334 -25.67 5.19 -13.21
C GLY A 334 -24.23 5.60 -13.50
N LYS A 335 -24.04 6.33 -14.61
CA LYS A 335 -22.74 6.87 -15.01
C LYS A 335 -22.14 7.79 -13.94
N TYR A 336 -23.02 8.49 -13.23
CA TYR A 336 -22.74 9.42 -12.14
C TYR A 336 -23.60 9.05 -10.91
N PRO A 337 -23.26 9.56 -9.72
CA PRO A 337 -24.24 9.71 -8.64
C PRO A 337 -25.47 10.49 -9.11
N VAL A 338 -26.63 10.21 -8.52
CA VAL A 338 -27.88 10.93 -8.84
C VAL A 338 -27.69 12.41 -8.52
N THR A 339 -27.96 13.28 -9.50
CA THR A 339 -27.83 14.73 -9.30
C THR A 339 -29.05 15.34 -8.62
N GLN A 340 -28.89 16.53 -8.05
CA GLN A 340 -30.00 17.27 -7.45
C GLN A 340 -31.15 17.49 -8.44
N ALA A 341 -30.86 17.85 -9.70
CA ALA A 341 -31.87 17.99 -10.73
C ALA A 341 -32.61 16.68 -11.02
N GLN A 342 -31.90 15.55 -11.10
CA GLN A 342 -32.50 14.24 -11.31
C GLN A 342 -33.39 13.85 -10.12
N TYR A 343 -32.91 14.07 -8.90
CA TYR A 343 -33.67 13.82 -7.68
C TYR A 343 -34.96 14.65 -7.64
N GLU A 344 -34.87 15.95 -7.90
CA GLU A 344 -36.02 16.84 -7.94
C GLU A 344 -37.01 16.49 -9.05
N ALA A 345 -36.53 16.10 -10.24
CA ALA A 345 -37.39 15.68 -11.34
C ALA A 345 -38.22 14.42 -11.02
N VAL A 346 -37.66 13.50 -10.24
CA VAL A 346 -38.35 12.26 -9.85
C VAL A 346 -39.19 12.50 -8.60
N MET A 347 -38.64 13.12 -7.56
CA MET A 347 -39.25 13.19 -6.23
C MET A 347 -40.10 14.45 -6.03
N GLY A 348 -39.85 15.52 -6.77
CA GLY A 348 -40.52 16.82 -6.64
C GLY A 348 -39.96 17.71 -5.52
N ILE A 349 -38.85 17.32 -4.91
CA ILE A 349 -38.17 18.06 -3.83
C ILE A 349 -36.65 17.97 -4.01
N ASN A 350 -35.90 18.95 -3.52
CA ASN A 350 -34.44 18.91 -3.43
C ASN A 350 -34.00 19.00 -1.94
N PRO A 351 -33.54 17.88 -1.33
CA PRO A 351 -33.18 17.83 0.08
C PRO A 351 -31.76 18.34 0.39
N SER A 352 -30.92 18.54 -0.62
CA SER A 352 -29.49 18.81 -0.45
C SER A 352 -29.21 20.12 0.28
N GLU A 353 -28.12 20.17 1.04
CA GLU A 353 -27.60 21.36 1.69
C GLU A 353 -26.82 22.25 0.69
N PHE A 354 -25.95 21.65 -0.12
CA PHE A 354 -25.09 22.35 -1.07
C PHE A 354 -25.81 22.59 -2.40
N LYS A 355 -26.61 23.66 -2.48
CA LYS A 355 -27.48 23.99 -3.63
C LYS A 355 -26.84 24.90 -4.69
N ASN A 356 -25.52 24.99 -4.75
CA ASN A 356 -24.81 25.89 -5.65
C ASN A 356 -24.87 25.47 -7.13
N ASN A 357 -25.15 24.20 -7.44
CA ASN A 357 -25.32 23.75 -8.81
C ASN A 357 -26.29 22.54 -8.90
N PRO A 358 -27.30 22.55 -9.79
CA PRO A 358 -28.23 21.43 -9.95
C PRO A 358 -27.58 20.12 -10.44
N GLN A 359 -26.35 20.17 -10.97
CA GLN A 359 -25.57 19.01 -11.37
C GLN A 359 -24.68 18.45 -10.25
N ASN A 360 -24.69 19.04 -9.05
CA ASN A 360 -24.09 18.41 -7.89
C ASN A 360 -24.82 17.09 -7.57
N PRO A 361 -24.14 16.11 -6.97
CA PRO A 361 -24.82 14.94 -6.43
C PRO A 361 -25.87 15.39 -5.40
N VAL A 362 -27.00 14.67 -5.37
CA VAL A 362 -27.94 14.82 -4.28
C VAL A 362 -27.30 14.26 -3.00
N GLU A 363 -27.24 15.09 -1.98
CA GLU A 363 -26.87 14.71 -0.61
C GLU A 363 -27.99 15.08 0.37
N GLN A 364 -27.81 14.79 1.67
CA GLN A 364 -28.87 14.85 2.70
C GLN A 364 -30.02 13.87 2.39
N VAL A 365 -29.69 12.75 1.78
CA VAL A 365 -30.58 11.62 1.48
C VAL A 365 -30.19 10.41 2.32
N SER A 366 -31.17 9.83 2.98
CA SER A 366 -31.00 8.57 3.70
C SER A 366 -31.08 7.38 2.74
N TRP A 367 -30.71 6.19 3.23
CA TRP A 367 -30.88 4.95 2.47
C TRP A 367 -32.36 4.73 2.09
N ASN A 368 -33.28 5.02 3.02
CA ASN A 368 -34.72 4.93 2.77
C ASN A 368 -35.19 5.89 1.66
N ASP A 369 -34.64 7.10 1.60
CA ASP A 369 -34.94 8.05 0.52
C ASP A 369 -34.42 7.57 -0.83
N ALA A 370 -33.19 7.01 -0.84
CA ALA A 370 -32.58 6.47 -2.04
C ALA A 370 -33.40 5.29 -2.59
N GLN A 371 -33.90 4.41 -1.73
CA GLN A 371 -34.83 3.34 -2.12
C GLN A 371 -36.16 3.88 -2.63
N ALA A 372 -36.72 4.91 -1.98
CA ALA A 372 -37.96 5.55 -2.44
C ALA A 372 -37.79 6.20 -3.83
N PHE A 373 -36.64 6.84 -4.08
CA PHE A 373 -36.26 7.35 -5.40
C PHE A 373 -36.21 6.22 -6.43
N CYS A 374 -35.51 5.12 -6.14
CA CYS A 374 -35.40 3.98 -7.06
C CYS A 374 -36.77 3.38 -7.40
N LYS A 375 -37.66 3.25 -6.41
CA LYS A 375 -39.03 2.78 -6.60
C LYS A 375 -39.84 3.72 -7.49
N LYS A 376 -39.75 5.03 -7.27
CA LYS A 376 -40.48 6.03 -8.08
C LYS A 376 -39.92 6.11 -9.51
N LEU A 377 -38.60 6.05 -9.66
CA LEU A 377 -37.94 5.97 -10.97
C LEU A 377 -38.38 4.72 -11.73
N SER A 378 -38.53 3.58 -11.04
CA SER A 378 -39.05 2.35 -11.63
C SER A 378 -40.47 2.51 -12.16
N GLN A 379 -41.34 3.18 -11.40
CA GLN A 379 -42.72 3.47 -11.81
C GLN A 379 -42.78 4.39 -13.04
N ILE A 380 -41.89 5.40 -13.11
CA ILE A 380 -41.85 6.35 -14.23
C ILE A 380 -41.34 5.69 -15.52
N THR A 381 -40.32 4.84 -15.40
CA THR A 381 -39.61 4.26 -16.56
C THR A 381 -40.15 2.90 -17.00
N GLY A 382 -40.89 2.20 -16.14
CA GLY A 382 -41.31 0.83 -16.36
C GLY A 382 -40.18 -0.21 -16.25
N LYS A 383 -38.99 0.20 -15.80
CA LYS A 383 -37.83 -0.68 -15.57
C LYS A 383 -37.58 -0.86 -14.07
N THR A 384 -36.85 -1.90 -13.70
CA THR A 384 -36.49 -2.15 -12.29
C THR A 384 -35.22 -1.42 -11.91
N TYR A 385 -35.36 -0.29 -11.22
CA TYR A 385 -34.28 0.47 -10.61
C TYR A 385 -34.18 0.16 -9.11
N ARG A 386 -32.94 0.05 -8.62
CA ARG A 386 -32.59 -0.16 -7.21
C ARG A 386 -31.23 0.48 -6.88
N LEU A 387 -30.84 0.45 -5.60
CA LEU A 387 -29.44 0.67 -5.24
C LEU A 387 -28.57 -0.48 -5.80
N PRO A 388 -27.31 -0.23 -6.16
CA PRO A 388 -26.38 -1.30 -6.48
C PRO A 388 -26.17 -2.19 -5.25
N THR A 389 -25.96 -3.49 -5.46
CA THR A 389 -25.38 -4.30 -4.38
C THR A 389 -23.96 -3.83 -4.13
N GLU A 390 -23.43 -4.09 -2.94
CA GLU A 390 -22.08 -3.72 -2.58
C GLU A 390 -21.05 -4.37 -3.52
N ALA A 391 -21.29 -5.63 -3.88
CA ALA A 391 -20.45 -6.36 -4.82
C ALA A 391 -20.52 -5.75 -6.24
N GLU A 392 -21.72 -5.39 -6.70
CA GLU A 392 -21.89 -4.68 -7.98
C GLU A 392 -21.21 -3.31 -7.98
N TRP A 393 -21.30 -2.58 -6.86
CA TRP A 393 -20.65 -1.29 -6.72
C TRP A 393 -19.13 -1.42 -6.81
N GLU A 394 -18.53 -2.37 -6.08
CA GLU A 394 -17.07 -2.56 -6.10
C GLU A 394 -16.59 -3.06 -7.46
N TYR A 395 -17.34 -3.96 -8.11
CA TYR A 395 -17.10 -4.40 -9.48
C TYR A 395 -17.11 -3.23 -10.46
N ALA A 396 -18.15 -2.39 -10.39
CA ALA A 396 -18.31 -1.20 -11.19
C ALA A 396 -17.18 -0.20 -10.95
N CYS A 397 -16.81 0.03 -9.69
CA CYS A 397 -15.74 0.95 -9.29
C CYS A 397 -14.41 0.49 -9.89
N ARG A 398 -14.05 -0.77 -9.67
CA ARG A 398 -12.78 -1.36 -10.11
C ARG A 398 -12.64 -1.38 -11.63
N ALA A 399 -13.72 -1.60 -12.37
CA ALA A 399 -13.71 -1.68 -13.83
C ALA A 399 -12.59 -2.59 -14.38
N GLY A 400 -12.40 -3.74 -13.74
CA GLY A 400 -11.37 -4.73 -14.08
C GLY A 400 -10.02 -4.56 -13.38
N THR A 401 -9.83 -3.52 -12.57
CA THR A 401 -8.60 -3.35 -11.78
C THR A 401 -8.67 -4.08 -10.43
N THR A 402 -7.51 -4.49 -9.92
CA THR A 402 -7.37 -5.07 -8.57
C THR A 402 -6.64 -4.12 -7.61
N THR A 403 -6.44 -2.88 -8.04
CA THR A 403 -5.66 -1.86 -7.33
C THR A 403 -6.46 -1.24 -6.19
N ARG A 404 -5.76 -0.46 -5.36
CA ARG A 404 -6.28 0.23 -4.18
C ARG A 404 -7.37 1.25 -4.54
N TYR A 405 -7.16 2.02 -5.60
CA TYR A 405 -8.15 2.85 -6.27
C TYR A 405 -8.37 2.31 -7.68
N TYR A 406 -9.46 2.68 -8.34
CA TYR A 406 -9.74 2.20 -9.71
C TYR A 406 -8.74 2.70 -10.75
N PHE A 407 -7.95 3.73 -10.41
CA PHE A 407 -6.93 4.34 -11.27
C PHE A 407 -5.50 3.91 -10.92
N GLY A 408 -5.32 3.06 -9.90
CA GLY A 408 -4.00 2.61 -9.44
C GLY A 408 -3.87 2.62 -7.92
N ASP A 409 -2.65 2.42 -7.43
CA ASP A 409 -2.37 2.33 -5.98
C ASP A 409 -1.92 3.65 -5.34
N ASP A 410 -1.54 4.63 -6.17
CA ASP A 410 -0.96 5.90 -5.73
C ASP A 410 -2.05 6.92 -5.36
N ALA A 411 -2.19 7.18 -4.06
CA ALA A 411 -3.13 8.17 -3.53
C ALA A 411 -2.84 9.61 -4.02
N ASN A 412 -1.61 9.93 -4.45
CA ASN A 412 -1.30 11.27 -4.95
C ASN A 412 -2.02 11.59 -6.27
N GLN A 413 -2.47 10.57 -7.00
CA GLN A 413 -3.24 10.79 -8.22
C GLN A 413 -4.71 11.10 -7.94
N LEU A 414 -5.19 10.89 -6.71
CA LEU A 414 -6.60 11.00 -6.33
C LEU A 414 -7.21 12.35 -6.70
N GLU A 415 -6.43 13.44 -6.69
CA GLU A 415 -6.89 14.77 -7.09
C GLU A 415 -7.49 14.82 -8.50
N ASN A 416 -7.07 13.93 -9.40
CA ASN A 416 -7.53 13.85 -10.77
C ASN A 416 -8.83 13.04 -10.92
N TYR A 417 -9.19 12.27 -9.89
CA TYR A 417 -10.21 11.22 -9.96
C TYR A 417 -11.34 11.39 -8.93
N ALA A 418 -11.13 12.23 -7.91
CA ALA A 418 -12.09 12.43 -6.83
C ALA A 418 -12.12 13.86 -6.31
N TRP A 419 -13.30 14.26 -5.83
CA TRP A 419 -13.47 15.36 -4.88
C TRP A 419 -13.38 14.81 -3.47
N TYR A 420 -12.43 15.28 -2.67
CA TYR A 420 -12.12 14.78 -1.33
C TYR A 420 -11.61 15.92 -0.44
N SER A 421 -11.29 15.65 0.82
CA SER A 421 -11.05 16.67 1.85
C SER A 421 -10.04 17.76 1.47
N GLU A 422 -9.04 17.44 0.66
CA GLU A 422 -7.97 18.39 0.31
C GLU A 422 -8.29 19.27 -0.91
N ASN A 423 -9.24 18.88 -1.77
CA ASN A 423 -9.52 19.59 -3.02
C ASN A 423 -10.99 19.99 -3.21
N SER A 424 -11.89 19.60 -2.30
CA SER A 424 -13.32 19.87 -2.42
C SER A 424 -13.73 21.27 -1.95
N ASN A 425 -12.84 21.99 -1.25
CA ASN A 425 -13.17 23.24 -0.56
C ASN A 425 -14.38 23.11 0.39
N GLY A 426 -14.60 21.91 0.94
CA GLY A 426 -15.64 21.67 1.95
C GLY A 426 -17.06 21.57 1.40
N THR A 427 -17.25 21.25 0.12
CA THR A 427 -18.57 21.15 -0.52
C THR A 427 -18.61 20.12 -1.65
N THR A 428 -19.81 19.76 -2.12
CA THR A 428 -19.99 18.91 -3.30
C THR A 428 -19.81 19.71 -4.60
N HIS A 429 -19.44 19.01 -5.66
CA HIS A 429 -19.17 19.59 -6.98
C HIS A 429 -20.01 18.91 -8.06
N PRO A 430 -20.19 19.56 -9.23
CA PRO A 430 -20.91 18.93 -10.33
C PRO A 430 -20.29 17.58 -10.69
N VAL A 431 -21.16 16.59 -10.92
CA VAL A 431 -20.72 15.23 -11.28
C VAL A 431 -19.94 15.24 -12.60
N GLY A 432 -19.01 14.30 -12.75
CA GLY A 432 -18.27 14.12 -14.00
C GLY A 432 -17.13 15.11 -14.26
N GLN A 433 -16.75 15.94 -13.29
CA GLN A 433 -15.64 16.90 -13.44
C GLN A 433 -14.25 16.28 -13.25
N LYS A 434 -14.18 15.08 -12.68
CA LYS A 434 -12.95 14.29 -12.51
C LYS A 434 -12.83 13.23 -13.60
N LYS A 435 -11.68 12.57 -13.72
CA LYS A 435 -11.48 11.49 -14.69
C LYS A 435 -12.34 10.27 -14.34
N PRO A 436 -12.92 9.58 -15.34
CA PRO A 436 -13.69 8.36 -15.10
C PRO A 436 -12.78 7.13 -14.89
N ASN A 437 -13.38 6.02 -14.46
CA ASN A 437 -12.73 4.71 -14.48
C ASN A 437 -12.73 4.06 -15.88
N GLY A 438 -12.19 2.85 -15.99
CA GLY A 438 -12.06 2.11 -17.25
C GLY A 438 -13.36 1.79 -17.99
N TRP A 439 -14.52 1.94 -17.33
CA TRP A 439 -15.85 1.74 -17.93
C TRP A 439 -16.64 3.03 -18.12
N GLY A 440 -16.00 4.19 -17.94
CA GLY A 440 -16.66 5.48 -18.14
C GLY A 440 -17.58 5.90 -17.00
N LEU A 441 -17.45 5.29 -15.82
CA LEU A 441 -18.14 5.71 -14.61
C LEU A 441 -17.32 6.78 -13.89
N TYR A 442 -18.01 7.80 -13.39
CA TYR A 442 -17.43 8.96 -12.74
C TYR A 442 -17.72 8.96 -11.24
N ASP A 443 -16.90 9.72 -10.51
CA ASP A 443 -17.06 9.99 -9.08
C ASP A 443 -17.06 8.74 -8.18
N MET A 444 -16.56 7.59 -8.66
CA MET A 444 -16.55 6.32 -7.90
C MET A 444 -15.69 6.38 -6.62
N SER A 445 -14.85 7.40 -6.43
CA SER A 445 -13.91 7.51 -5.30
C SER A 445 -14.10 8.80 -4.49
N GLY A 446 -15.13 9.61 -4.75
CA GLY A 446 -15.25 10.94 -4.14
C GLY A 446 -16.58 11.63 -4.41
N ASN A 447 -16.63 12.90 -4.05
CA ASN A 447 -17.81 13.76 -4.11
C ASN A 447 -18.84 13.39 -3.03
N VAL A 448 -19.42 12.19 -3.09
CA VAL A 448 -20.29 11.64 -2.05
C VAL A 448 -20.04 10.14 -1.86
N TRP A 449 -20.11 9.66 -0.62
CA TRP A 449 -20.30 8.24 -0.38
C TRP A 449 -21.64 7.80 -0.94
N GLU A 450 -21.72 6.53 -1.34
CA GLU A 450 -22.89 6.01 -2.01
C GLU A 450 -23.51 4.84 -1.26
N TRP A 451 -24.81 4.94 -1.01
CA TRP A 451 -25.60 3.87 -0.43
C TRP A 451 -25.62 2.64 -1.33
N CYS A 452 -25.34 1.48 -0.74
CA CYS A 452 -25.55 0.17 -1.35
C CYS A 452 -26.78 -0.51 -0.76
N GLU A 453 -27.32 -1.52 -1.44
CA GLU A 453 -28.49 -2.28 -0.98
C GLU A 453 -28.20 -3.09 0.29
N ASP A 454 -26.94 -3.51 0.45
CA ASP A 454 -26.44 -4.42 1.48
C ASP A 454 -26.43 -3.84 2.91
N ASP A 455 -26.53 -4.77 3.86
CA ASP A 455 -26.36 -4.49 5.28
C ASP A 455 -24.90 -4.66 5.70
N TRP A 456 -24.48 -3.88 6.70
CA TRP A 456 -23.13 -3.97 7.23
C TRP A 456 -22.85 -5.33 7.86
N HIS A 457 -21.67 -5.87 7.54
CA HIS A 457 -21.07 -7.03 8.17
C HIS A 457 -19.59 -6.74 8.47
N ASP A 458 -19.10 -7.20 9.63
CA ASP A 458 -17.74 -6.91 10.13
C ASP A 458 -16.61 -7.52 9.30
N SER A 459 -16.92 -8.39 8.33
CA SER A 459 -15.98 -8.99 7.41
C SER A 459 -16.73 -9.59 6.22
N TYR A 460 -16.01 -10.14 5.23
CA TYR A 460 -16.57 -10.96 4.16
C TYR A 460 -16.63 -12.46 4.49
N ALA A 461 -16.42 -12.85 5.74
CA ALA A 461 -16.53 -14.25 6.12
C ALA A 461 -18.00 -14.71 5.98
N GLY A 462 -18.28 -15.54 4.96
CA GLY A 462 -19.63 -15.99 4.62
C GLY A 462 -20.42 -15.05 3.70
N ALA A 463 -19.75 -14.08 3.06
CA ALA A 463 -20.37 -13.21 2.08
C ALA A 463 -20.88 -14.00 0.85
N PRO A 464 -22.00 -13.57 0.21
CA PRO A 464 -22.43 -14.12 -1.07
C PRO A 464 -21.35 -13.97 -2.15
N ASP A 465 -21.18 -15.01 -2.97
CA ASP A 465 -20.22 -15.04 -4.08
C ASP A 465 -20.89 -14.87 -5.46
N ASP A 466 -22.18 -14.55 -5.49
CA ASP A 466 -23.01 -14.45 -6.69
C ASP A 466 -23.53 -13.03 -6.98
N GLY A 467 -23.01 -12.04 -6.24
CA GLY A 467 -23.32 -10.62 -6.44
C GLY A 467 -24.66 -10.16 -5.87
N THR A 468 -25.39 -11.05 -5.20
CA THR A 468 -26.63 -10.68 -4.48
C THR A 468 -26.33 -9.83 -3.26
N ALA A 469 -27.30 -8.99 -2.87
CA ALA A 469 -27.18 -8.16 -1.67
C ALA A 469 -27.14 -9.03 -0.41
N TRP A 470 -26.19 -8.75 0.47
CA TRP A 470 -26.06 -9.43 1.75
C TRP A 470 -26.96 -8.76 2.80
N LEU A 471 -28.18 -9.27 2.91
CA LEU A 471 -29.20 -8.73 3.79
C LEU A 471 -29.32 -9.55 5.08
N GLN A 472 -29.51 -8.86 6.20
CA GLN A 472 -29.73 -9.46 7.51
C GLN A 472 -31.00 -8.86 8.15
N ASN A 473 -31.89 -9.73 8.61
CA ASN A 473 -33.08 -9.29 9.34
C ASN A 473 -32.67 -8.44 10.56
N ASP A 474 -33.37 -7.33 10.77
CA ASP A 474 -33.17 -6.38 11.88
C ASP A 474 -31.82 -5.62 11.90
N ASN A 475 -31.08 -5.57 10.78
CA ASN A 475 -29.92 -4.69 10.65
C ASN A 475 -30.34 -3.29 10.15
N ASP A 476 -29.95 -2.26 10.90
CA ASP A 476 -30.31 -0.87 10.61
C ASP A 476 -29.13 -0.03 10.05
N TYR A 477 -28.01 -0.68 9.74
CA TYR A 477 -26.80 -0.05 9.23
C TYR A 477 -26.49 -0.53 7.81
N PRO A 478 -26.99 0.19 6.78
CA PRO A 478 -26.64 -0.10 5.40
C PRO A 478 -25.20 0.34 5.07
N ILE A 479 -24.66 -0.24 4.01
CA ILE A 479 -23.27 0.02 3.59
C ILE A 479 -23.17 1.29 2.74
N LEU A 480 -22.11 2.04 3.01
CA LEU A 480 -21.60 3.12 2.18
C LEU A 480 -20.29 2.71 1.50
N ARG A 481 -20.18 3.02 0.21
CA ARG A 481 -18.98 2.80 -0.60
C ARG A 481 -18.45 4.09 -1.24
N GLY A 482 -17.20 4.04 -1.69
CA GLY A 482 -16.52 5.16 -2.33
C GLY A 482 -15.86 6.10 -1.34
N GLY A 483 -15.93 7.40 -1.60
CA GLY A 483 -15.44 8.48 -0.75
C GLY A 483 -16.32 9.71 -0.91
N SER A 484 -16.25 10.66 0.01
CA SER A 484 -16.97 11.94 -0.08
C SER A 484 -16.03 13.14 -0.08
N TRP A 485 -16.59 14.31 -0.38
CA TRP A 485 -15.90 15.60 -0.37
C TRP A 485 -15.14 15.91 0.93
N CYS A 486 -15.52 15.32 2.07
CA CYS A 486 -14.89 15.56 3.37
C CYS A 486 -13.89 14.48 3.79
N ASN A 487 -13.71 13.43 2.99
CA ASN A 487 -12.91 12.29 3.40
C ASN A 487 -11.44 12.39 2.99
N LEU A 488 -10.58 11.80 3.83
CA LEU A 488 -9.16 11.63 3.56
C LEU A 488 -8.93 10.58 2.46
N PRO A 489 -7.79 10.62 1.75
CA PRO A 489 -7.52 9.69 0.65
C PRO A 489 -7.70 8.20 0.98
N ASN A 490 -7.40 7.76 2.20
CA ASN A 490 -7.54 6.36 2.62
C ASN A 490 -8.99 5.85 2.61
N ASN A 491 -9.95 6.76 2.69
CA ASN A 491 -11.38 6.47 2.70
C ASN A 491 -12.00 6.57 1.29
N CYS A 492 -11.19 6.81 0.25
CA CYS A 492 -11.63 6.93 -1.14
C CYS A 492 -11.29 5.69 -2.00
N ARG A 493 -10.81 4.61 -1.35
CA ARG A 493 -10.35 3.37 -2.01
C ARG A 493 -11.52 2.58 -2.57
N SER A 494 -11.24 1.74 -3.58
CA SER A 494 -12.25 0.87 -4.19
C SER A 494 -12.86 -0.12 -3.20
N ALA A 495 -12.06 -0.66 -2.28
CA ALA A 495 -12.50 -1.62 -1.28
C ALA A 495 -13.01 -1.00 0.03
N PHE A 496 -12.89 0.33 0.20
CA PHE A 496 -13.31 0.97 1.45
C PHE A 496 -14.83 0.85 1.62
N ARG A 497 -15.25 0.51 2.83
CA ARG A 497 -16.64 0.32 3.25
C ARG A 497 -16.87 0.98 4.61
N ASN A 498 -18.05 1.57 4.78
CA ASN A 498 -18.43 2.31 5.99
C ASN A 498 -19.88 2.02 6.37
N TYR A 499 -20.20 2.10 7.66
CA TYR A 499 -21.51 1.79 8.27
C TYR A 499 -21.94 2.80 9.34
N ILE A 500 -21.34 3.99 9.35
CA ILE A 500 -21.53 4.98 10.43
C ILE A 500 -22.96 5.54 10.55
N PHE A 501 -23.82 5.33 9.55
CA PHE A 501 -25.14 5.97 9.45
C PHE A 501 -26.26 4.92 9.34
N ARG A 502 -27.37 5.18 10.03
CA ARG A 502 -28.57 4.33 10.02
C ARG A 502 -29.40 4.55 8.75
N ARG A 503 -30.36 3.67 8.46
CA ARG A 503 -31.19 3.73 7.23
C ARG A 503 -31.95 5.04 7.03
N ASP A 504 -32.26 5.76 8.11
CA ASP A 504 -32.98 7.04 8.13
C ASP A 504 -32.05 8.27 8.27
N SER A 505 -30.75 8.04 8.46
CA SER A 505 -29.77 9.10 8.66
C SER A 505 -29.50 9.86 7.37
N ARG A 506 -29.49 11.20 7.46
CA ARG A 506 -29.15 12.11 6.35
C ARG A 506 -27.83 12.80 6.69
N TYR A 507 -26.93 12.85 5.71
CA TYR A 507 -25.64 13.50 5.86
C TYR A 507 -25.19 14.13 4.55
N THR A 508 -24.46 15.24 4.64
CA THR A 508 -24.00 16.02 3.48
C THR A 508 -22.91 15.33 2.67
N GLY A 509 -22.30 14.28 3.22
CA GLY A 509 -21.36 13.40 2.51
C GLY A 509 -22.00 12.17 1.87
N CYS A 510 -23.31 11.94 2.03
CA CYS A 510 -23.97 10.72 1.58
C CYS A 510 -24.97 11.00 0.45
N GLY A 511 -24.79 10.28 -0.66
CA GLY A 511 -25.68 10.24 -1.81
C GLY A 511 -25.84 8.80 -2.28
N PHE A 512 -26.16 8.62 -3.56
CA PHE A 512 -26.29 7.29 -4.16
C PHE A 512 -26.25 7.37 -5.68
N ARG A 513 -26.01 6.22 -6.32
CA ARG A 513 -26.31 5.98 -7.73
C ARG A 513 -27.28 4.82 -7.86
N VAL A 514 -27.91 4.68 -9.02
CA VAL A 514 -28.88 3.62 -9.26
C VAL A 514 -28.30 2.50 -10.12
N ALA A 515 -28.71 1.28 -9.84
CA ALA A 515 -28.56 0.12 -10.70
C ALA A 515 -29.90 -0.23 -11.35
N CYS A 516 -29.86 -0.82 -12.54
CA CYS A 516 -31.01 -1.33 -13.26
C CYS A 516 -30.72 -2.75 -13.72
N VAL A 517 -31.66 -3.66 -13.48
CA VAL A 517 -31.57 -5.01 -14.02
C VAL A 517 -31.63 -4.89 -15.55
N SER A 518 -30.66 -5.48 -16.25
CA SER A 518 -30.71 -5.48 -17.71
C SER A 518 -31.97 -6.24 -18.16
N PRO A 519 -32.76 -5.71 -19.10
CA PRO A 519 -33.73 -6.52 -19.80
C PRO A 519 -32.97 -7.71 -20.38
N GLY A 520 -33.39 -8.93 -20.06
CA GLY A 520 -32.83 -10.12 -20.69
C GLY A 520 -32.84 -9.91 -22.21
N LEU A 521 -31.68 -10.08 -22.84
CA LEU A 521 -31.57 -10.17 -24.29
C LEU A 521 -32.31 -11.41 -24.79
#